data_AF-A0A1S7UEE6-F1
#
_entry.id   AF-A0A1S7UEE6-F1
#
_cell.length_a   1.000
_cell.length_b   1.000
_cell.length_c   1.000
_cell.angle_alpha   90.00
_cell.angle_beta   90.00
_cell.angle_gamma   90.00
#
_symmetry.space_group_name_H-M   'P 1'
#
loop_
_entity.id
_entity.type
_entity.pdbx_description
1 polymer ?
#
loop_
_entity_poly.entity_id
_entity_poly.type
_entity_poly.pdbx_seq_one_letter_code
_entity_poly.pdbx_strand_id
1 'polypeptide(L)'
;MAPKIDLSRLKIRQACNVFKAKYNNDKDFFILHDFYAMVGGVHFNTENATMKRWWNLSRVVMAVTYVLLTWNICLQFINEKRLEILMNTIQIGAGLIIVLFRTIVIGWNYDFVKSLRRYLNSRRFNREDESSFKIRRQAYEFIHRIVLLFVSNSCLMTAPIFVIQPTAPLQLPFTLNNHVLQTVAQKIYLLMIIQIVINLATNFFVIVMILTGLAAECRILSNAVEKIFEDSISELKNTGPENSSITSDEQFWKAFNRRFNECLTEHRIILQHLTDIRPLLEGTFIITYYTATLNIAAGAFFLISNLDNINLYIYQICHYTIVLTLECFVFTYFTTRLVSAYQYIGLSAYKMDWPDQLKYSQLFEHQYRAVRAKLLLMITVGSQDVRFSAGGYFEFTLEKFTDLMNISYSMIMFLWEMR
;
A
#
# COMPACT_ATOMS: atom_id res chain seq x y z
N MET A 1 -40.10 -7.85 -22.57
CA MET A 1 -39.43 -8.20 -21.30
C MET A 1 -37.96 -8.45 -21.60
N ALA A 2 -37.09 -7.45 -21.42
CA ALA A 2 -35.65 -7.63 -21.59
C ALA A 2 -35.06 -8.36 -20.37
N PRO A 3 -34.13 -9.31 -20.54
CA PRO A 3 -33.56 -10.04 -19.42
C PRO A 3 -32.73 -9.08 -18.56
N LYS A 4 -33.06 -9.00 -17.26
CA LYS A 4 -32.23 -8.34 -16.24
C LYS A 4 -30.88 -9.03 -16.21
N ILE A 5 -29.88 -8.42 -16.85
CA ILE A 5 -28.49 -8.87 -16.76
C ILE A 5 -28.03 -8.63 -15.31
N ASP A 6 -27.78 -9.73 -14.62
CA ASP A 6 -27.34 -9.76 -13.23
C ASP A 6 -25.90 -9.23 -13.13
N LEU A 7 -25.76 -7.93 -12.80
CA LEU A 7 -24.48 -7.24 -12.64
C LEU A 7 -23.53 -7.93 -11.64
N SER A 8 -24.05 -8.75 -10.72
CA SER A 8 -23.23 -9.49 -9.76
C SER A 8 -22.43 -10.61 -10.43
N ARG A 9 -23.05 -11.35 -11.36
CA ARG A 9 -22.37 -12.37 -12.18
C ARG A 9 -21.37 -11.75 -13.16
N LEU A 10 -21.65 -10.54 -13.65
CA LEU A 10 -20.71 -9.79 -14.50
C LEU A 10 -19.43 -9.45 -13.73
N LYS A 11 -19.54 -9.01 -12.47
CA LYS A 11 -18.38 -8.65 -11.63
C LYS A 11 -17.52 -9.86 -11.23
N ILE A 12 -18.11 -11.05 -11.00
CA ILE A 12 -17.34 -12.27 -10.68
C ILE A 12 -16.60 -12.80 -11.91
N ARG A 13 -17.27 -12.88 -13.08
CA ARG A 13 -16.59 -13.22 -14.34
C ARG A 13 -15.52 -12.18 -14.70
N GLN A 14 -15.80 -10.90 -14.47
CA GLN A 14 -14.81 -9.84 -14.63
C GLN A 14 -13.65 -10.02 -13.66
N ALA A 15 -13.85 -10.40 -12.39
CA ALA A 15 -12.76 -10.64 -11.44
C ALA A 15 -11.82 -11.77 -11.90
N CYS A 16 -12.37 -12.92 -12.36
CA CYS A 16 -11.55 -13.98 -12.94
C CYS A 16 -10.82 -13.55 -14.22
N ASN A 17 -11.48 -12.71 -15.04
CA ASN A 17 -10.84 -12.14 -16.23
C ASN A 17 -9.80 -11.09 -15.85
N VAL A 18 -9.97 -10.33 -14.77
CA VAL A 18 -9.04 -9.30 -14.27
C VAL A 18 -7.70 -9.95 -13.91
N PHE A 19 -7.70 -11.12 -13.28
CA PHE A 19 -6.47 -11.87 -13.03
C PHE A 19 -5.72 -12.30 -14.30
N LYS A 20 -6.41 -12.39 -15.44
CA LYS A 20 -5.83 -12.78 -16.74
C LYS A 20 -5.61 -11.59 -17.69
N ALA A 21 -6.14 -10.42 -17.38
CA ALA A 21 -6.27 -9.37 -18.36
C ALA A 21 -5.00 -8.50 -18.44
N LYS A 22 -4.36 -8.46 -19.61
CA LYS A 22 -3.18 -7.63 -19.90
C LYS A 22 -3.41 -6.16 -19.51
N TYR A 23 -2.41 -5.49 -18.96
CA TYR A 23 -2.47 -4.08 -18.57
C TYR A 23 -2.95 -3.18 -19.73
N ASN A 24 -3.86 -2.25 -19.44
CA ASN A 24 -4.31 -1.21 -20.37
C ASN A 24 -4.43 0.13 -19.62
N ASN A 25 -4.19 1.24 -20.31
CA ASN A 25 -4.21 2.59 -19.77
C ASN A 25 -5.57 3.00 -19.19
N ASP A 26 -6.67 2.38 -19.63
CA ASP A 26 -8.02 2.67 -19.11
C ASP A 26 -8.42 1.82 -17.90
N LYS A 27 -7.56 0.88 -17.47
CA LYS A 27 -7.89 0.01 -16.34
C LYS A 27 -7.62 0.70 -15.01
N ASP A 28 -8.59 0.59 -14.12
CA ASP A 28 -8.46 1.01 -12.72
C ASP A 28 -7.30 0.25 -12.05
N PHE A 29 -6.33 1.02 -11.55
CA PHE A 29 -5.18 0.50 -10.84
C PHE A 29 -5.59 -0.24 -9.55
N PHE A 30 -6.71 0.16 -8.93
CA PHE A 30 -7.22 -0.29 -7.64
C PHE A 30 -8.34 -1.33 -7.74
N ILE A 31 -8.62 -1.88 -8.92
CA ILE A 31 -9.71 -2.85 -9.13
C ILE A 31 -9.63 -4.06 -8.18
N LEU A 32 -8.40 -4.53 -7.93
CA LEU A 32 -8.18 -5.69 -7.08
C LEU A 32 -8.37 -5.33 -5.61
N HIS A 33 -7.90 -4.16 -5.18
CA HIS A 33 -8.21 -3.63 -3.85
C HIS A 33 -9.72 -3.49 -3.64
N ASP A 34 -10.47 -3.00 -4.62
CA ASP A 34 -11.93 -2.87 -4.50
C ASP A 34 -12.63 -4.21 -4.35
N PHE A 35 -12.16 -5.22 -5.07
CA PHE A 35 -12.64 -6.57 -4.87
C PHE A 35 -12.37 -7.04 -3.43
N TYR A 36 -11.17 -6.79 -2.92
CA TYR A 36 -10.82 -7.12 -1.53
C TYR A 36 -11.61 -6.33 -0.50
N ALA A 37 -11.82 -5.04 -0.70
CA ALA A 37 -12.64 -4.19 0.18
C ALA A 37 -14.12 -4.59 0.14
N MET A 38 -14.60 -5.08 -1.02
CA MET A 38 -15.93 -5.65 -1.19
C MET A 38 -16.06 -7.04 -0.57
N VAL A 39 -15.03 -7.89 -0.59
CA VAL A 39 -15.12 -9.14 0.17
C VAL A 39 -14.97 -8.84 1.65
N GLY A 40 -14.10 -7.90 1.99
CA GLY A 40 -13.69 -7.43 3.31
C GLY A 40 -14.77 -6.76 4.14
N GLY A 41 -15.92 -6.37 3.58
CA GLY A 41 -16.95 -5.67 4.36
C GLY A 41 -16.71 -4.15 4.49
N VAL A 42 -15.69 -3.61 3.81
CA VAL A 42 -15.24 -2.21 3.96
C VAL A 42 -16.03 -1.28 3.05
N HIS A 43 -16.05 -1.56 1.75
CA HIS A 43 -16.71 -0.70 0.77
C HIS A 43 -17.42 -1.52 -0.30
N PHE A 44 -18.69 -1.21 -0.54
CA PHE A 44 -19.46 -1.82 -1.62
C PHE A 44 -20.43 -0.79 -2.20
N ASN A 45 -20.12 -0.33 -3.41
CA ASN A 45 -21.00 0.57 -4.15
C ASN A 45 -21.92 -0.26 -5.06
N THR A 46 -23.17 -0.44 -4.63
CA THR A 46 -24.22 -1.11 -5.40
C THR A 46 -25.50 -0.30 -5.33
N GLU A 47 -26.19 -0.17 -6.46
CA GLU A 47 -27.52 0.45 -6.54
C GLU A 47 -28.63 -0.52 -6.12
N ASN A 48 -28.35 -1.83 -6.10
CA ASN A 48 -29.34 -2.83 -5.76
C ASN A 48 -29.59 -2.90 -4.24
N ALA A 49 -30.81 -2.54 -3.83
CA ALA A 49 -31.23 -2.51 -2.43
C ALA A 49 -31.09 -3.87 -1.72
N THR A 50 -31.32 -5.00 -2.40
CA THR A 50 -31.20 -6.33 -1.76
C THR A 50 -29.75 -6.67 -1.44
N MET A 51 -28.84 -6.41 -2.39
CA MET A 51 -27.40 -6.58 -2.20
C MET A 51 -26.88 -5.65 -1.09
N LYS A 52 -27.41 -4.43 -0.99
CA LYS A 52 -27.08 -3.50 0.11
C LYS A 52 -27.53 -4.03 1.47
N ARG A 53 -28.69 -4.71 1.57
CA ARG A 53 -29.15 -5.36 2.81
C ARG A 53 -28.23 -6.52 3.22
N TRP A 54 -27.90 -7.42 2.30
CA TRP A 54 -26.95 -8.51 2.56
C TRP A 54 -25.58 -8.00 2.98
N TRP A 55 -25.13 -6.92 2.35
CA TRP A 55 -23.89 -6.26 2.71
C TRP A 55 -23.90 -5.68 4.13
N ASN A 56 -24.98 -4.99 4.50
CA ASN A 56 -25.14 -4.48 5.86
C ASN A 56 -25.18 -5.62 6.88
N LEU A 57 -25.85 -6.73 6.57
CA LEU A 57 -25.83 -7.93 7.41
C LEU A 57 -24.41 -8.47 7.59
N SER A 58 -23.62 -8.56 6.51
CA SER A 58 -22.21 -8.96 6.57
C SER A 58 -21.38 -8.05 7.47
N ARG A 59 -21.65 -6.75 7.49
CA ARG A 59 -20.97 -5.79 8.40
C ARG A 59 -21.38 -5.98 9.85
N VAL A 60 -22.65 -6.26 10.13
CA VAL A 60 -23.12 -6.58 11.48
C VAL A 60 -22.45 -7.86 11.97
N VAL A 61 -22.40 -8.91 11.14
CA VAL A 61 -21.70 -10.16 11.46
C VAL A 61 -20.23 -9.89 11.78
N MET A 62 -19.55 -9.09 10.96
CA MET A 62 -18.16 -8.72 11.22
C MET A 62 -17.99 -7.98 12.56
N ALA A 63 -18.85 -7.01 12.87
CA ALA A 63 -18.81 -6.29 14.15
C ALA A 63 -18.98 -7.24 15.33
N VAL A 64 -19.92 -8.19 15.22
CA VAL A 64 -20.11 -9.26 16.22
C VAL A 64 -18.83 -10.10 16.36
N THR A 65 -18.16 -10.46 15.25
CA THR A 65 -16.88 -11.18 15.30
C THR A 65 -15.79 -10.41 16.03
N TYR A 66 -15.65 -9.10 15.79
CA TYR A 66 -14.69 -8.28 16.53
C TYR A 66 -14.99 -8.27 18.03
N VAL A 67 -16.26 -8.14 18.42
CA VAL A 67 -16.68 -8.15 19.83
C VAL A 67 -16.40 -9.50 20.47
N LEU A 68 -16.78 -10.61 19.82
CA LEU A 68 -16.53 -11.97 20.33
C LEU A 68 -15.04 -12.27 20.47
N LEU A 69 -14.23 -11.87 19.49
CA LEU A 69 -12.79 -12.07 19.54
C LEU A 69 -12.15 -11.23 20.65
N THR A 70 -12.55 -9.97 20.80
CA THR A 70 -12.08 -9.09 21.88
C THR A 70 -12.48 -9.64 23.24
N TRP A 71 -13.73 -10.06 23.40
CA TRP A 71 -14.22 -10.73 24.61
C TRP A 71 -13.32 -11.92 24.94
N ASN A 72 -13.10 -12.81 23.97
CA ASN A 72 -12.31 -14.01 24.22
C ASN A 72 -10.87 -13.67 24.62
N ILE A 73 -10.24 -12.71 23.95
CA ILE A 73 -8.90 -12.21 24.31
C ILE A 73 -8.88 -11.70 25.76
N CYS A 74 -9.87 -10.91 26.17
CA CYS A 74 -9.97 -10.42 27.55
C CYS A 74 -10.15 -11.57 28.56
N LEU A 75 -11.00 -12.56 28.27
CA LEU A 75 -11.17 -13.74 29.12
C LEU A 75 -9.87 -14.52 29.28
N GLN A 76 -9.16 -14.77 28.17
CA GLN A 76 -7.88 -15.48 28.19
C GLN A 76 -6.84 -14.70 29.00
N PHE A 77 -6.79 -13.39 28.85
CA PHE A 77 -5.86 -12.55 29.61
C PHE A 77 -6.11 -12.58 31.14
N ILE A 78 -7.37 -12.74 31.56
CA ILE A 78 -7.74 -12.78 32.98
C ILE A 78 -7.56 -14.19 33.57
N ASN A 79 -7.96 -15.22 32.84
CA ASN A 79 -8.08 -16.57 33.38
C ASN A 79 -6.85 -17.45 33.16
N GLU A 80 -6.08 -17.19 32.11
CA GLU A 80 -5.00 -18.08 31.71
C GLU A 80 -3.71 -17.78 32.48
N LYS A 81 -3.14 -18.82 33.08
CA LYS A 81 -1.89 -18.72 33.84
C LYS A 81 -0.68 -19.18 33.04
N ARG A 82 -0.90 -19.89 31.92
CA ARG A 82 0.18 -20.36 31.05
C ARG A 82 0.68 -19.22 30.17
N LEU A 83 1.95 -18.87 30.37
CA LEU A 83 2.63 -17.80 29.65
C LEU A 83 2.57 -17.98 28.12
N GLU A 84 2.66 -19.21 27.63
CA GLU A 84 2.61 -19.54 26.19
C GLU A 84 1.30 -19.12 25.53
N ILE A 85 0.17 -19.42 26.19
CA ILE A 85 -1.16 -19.09 25.70
C ILE A 85 -1.39 -17.58 25.83
N LEU A 86 -0.87 -16.97 26.89
CA LEU A 86 -0.89 -15.51 27.07
C LEU A 86 -0.14 -14.80 25.94
N MET A 87 1.07 -15.26 25.56
CA MET A 87 1.84 -14.67 24.46
C MET A 87 1.13 -14.79 23.12
N ASN A 88 0.54 -15.94 22.79
CA ASN A 88 -0.28 -16.08 21.59
C ASN A 88 -1.52 -15.16 21.63
N THR A 89 -2.15 -15.02 22.80
CA THR A 89 -3.27 -14.09 23.00
C THR A 89 -2.85 -12.64 22.75
N ILE A 90 -1.66 -12.24 23.22
CA ILE A 90 -1.09 -10.92 22.95
C ILE A 90 -0.83 -10.72 21.46
N GLN A 91 -0.29 -11.72 20.75
CA GLN A 91 -0.08 -11.63 19.30
C GLN A 91 -1.38 -11.42 18.53
N ILE A 92 -2.41 -12.23 18.81
CA ILE A 92 -3.71 -12.11 18.15
C ILE A 92 -4.39 -10.78 18.53
N GLY A 93 -4.27 -10.34 19.78
CA GLY A 93 -4.73 -9.03 20.23
C GLY A 93 -4.04 -7.88 19.50
N ALA A 94 -2.71 -7.92 19.36
CA ALA A 94 -1.94 -6.95 18.58
C ALA A 94 -2.39 -6.94 17.11
N GLY A 95 -2.65 -8.12 16.54
CA GLY A 95 -3.26 -8.32 15.23
C GLY A 95 -4.64 -7.67 15.08
N LEU A 96 -5.46 -7.73 16.12
CA LEU A 96 -6.77 -7.09 16.11
C LEU A 96 -6.65 -5.57 16.16
N ILE A 97 -5.76 -5.08 17.02
CA ILE A 97 -5.50 -3.64 17.20
C ILE A 97 -4.98 -3.03 15.90
N ILE A 98 -4.03 -3.67 15.21
CA ILE A 98 -3.48 -3.15 13.95
C ILE A 98 -4.56 -3.04 12.86
N VAL A 99 -5.44 -4.04 12.75
CA VAL A 99 -6.54 -4.01 11.76
C VAL A 99 -7.52 -2.90 12.08
N LEU A 100 -7.98 -2.80 13.32
CA LEU A 100 -8.94 -1.78 13.73
C LEU A 100 -8.35 -0.37 13.58
N PHE A 101 -7.15 -0.15 14.10
CA PHE A 101 -6.48 1.14 14.05
C PHE A 101 -6.27 1.59 12.60
N ARG A 102 -5.72 0.75 11.72
CA ARG A 102 -5.54 1.11 10.31
C ARG A 102 -6.87 1.37 9.60
N THR A 103 -7.91 0.58 9.89
CA THR A 103 -9.24 0.82 9.32
C THR A 103 -9.78 2.20 9.73
N ILE A 104 -9.57 2.60 10.98
CA ILE A 104 -9.94 3.92 11.50
C ILE A 104 -9.11 5.02 10.81
N VAL A 105 -7.79 4.88 10.74
CA VAL A 105 -6.91 5.87 10.11
C VAL A 105 -7.19 6.03 8.61
N ILE A 106 -7.42 4.92 7.89
CA ILE A 106 -7.84 4.94 6.47
C ILE A 106 -9.21 5.61 6.34
N GLY A 107 -10.13 5.33 7.27
CA GLY A 107 -11.45 5.96 7.30
C GLY A 107 -11.39 7.47 7.51
N TRP A 108 -10.57 7.94 8.46
CA TRP A 108 -10.37 9.37 8.74
C TRP A 108 -9.72 10.11 7.57
N ASN A 109 -8.84 9.44 6.82
CA ASN A 109 -8.15 10.01 5.66
C ASN A 109 -8.77 9.59 4.31
N TYR A 110 -10.02 9.13 4.32
CA TYR A 110 -10.64 8.51 3.14
C TYR A 110 -10.74 9.48 1.96
N ASP A 111 -11.03 10.76 2.21
CA ASP A 111 -11.14 11.77 1.15
C ASP A 111 -9.80 12.00 0.44
N PHE A 112 -8.68 11.99 1.17
CA PHE A 112 -7.34 12.07 0.61
C PHE A 112 -7.01 10.83 -0.22
N VAL A 113 -7.29 9.63 0.32
CA VAL A 113 -7.11 8.36 -0.41
C VAL A 113 -7.92 8.35 -1.70
N LYS A 114 -9.16 8.83 -1.66
CA LYS A 114 -10.05 8.92 -2.83
C LYS A 114 -9.56 9.95 -3.85
N SER A 115 -9.03 11.08 -3.39
CA SER A 115 -8.42 12.10 -4.26
C SER A 115 -7.20 11.53 -4.98
N LEU A 116 -6.28 10.93 -4.22
CA LEU A 116 -5.07 10.32 -4.75
C LEU A 116 -5.36 9.16 -5.71
N ARG A 117 -6.33 8.30 -5.37
CA ARG A 117 -6.77 7.24 -6.26
C ARG A 117 -7.27 7.77 -7.60
N ARG A 118 -8.06 8.85 -7.59
CA ARG A 118 -8.52 9.50 -8.83
C ARG A 118 -7.34 10.04 -9.63
N TYR A 119 -6.37 10.66 -8.97
CA TYR A 119 -5.14 11.13 -9.62
C TYR A 119 -4.39 9.97 -10.32
N LEU A 120 -4.05 8.91 -9.57
CA LEU A 120 -3.31 7.74 -10.09
C LEU A 120 -4.05 7.01 -11.22
N ASN A 121 -5.38 6.97 -11.17
CA ASN A 121 -6.19 6.38 -12.25
C ASN A 121 -6.36 7.29 -13.46
N SER A 122 -6.28 8.61 -13.28
CA SER A 122 -6.45 9.57 -14.38
C SER A 122 -5.31 9.51 -15.39
N ARG A 123 -4.10 9.16 -14.94
CA ARG A 123 -2.88 8.97 -15.77
C ARG A 123 -2.69 10.10 -16.80
N ARG A 124 -3.02 11.33 -16.40
CA ARG A 124 -3.10 12.48 -17.32
C ARG A 124 -1.71 12.87 -17.85
N PHE A 125 -0.71 12.88 -16.98
CA PHE A 125 0.64 13.25 -17.36
C PHE A 125 1.32 12.17 -18.21
N ASN A 126 1.94 12.58 -19.32
CA ASN A 126 2.68 11.73 -20.24
C ASN A 126 1.98 10.39 -20.56
N ARG A 127 0.67 10.45 -20.85
CA ARG A 127 -0.14 9.26 -21.14
C ARG A 127 0.33 8.50 -22.38
N GLU A 128 0.77 9.24 -23.39
CA GLU A 128 1.13 8.73 -24.71
C GLU A 128 2.60 8.29 -24.80
N ASP A 129 3.42 8.68 -23.83
CA ASP A 129 4.83 8.29 -23.79
C ASP A 129 5.00 6.80 -23.43
N GLU A 130 5.76 6.08 -24.26
CA GLU A 130 6.01 4.65 -24.10
C GLU A 130 6.76 4.36 -22.80
N SER A 131 7.69 5.24 -22.39
CA SER A 131 8.47 5.03 -21.17
C SER A 131 7.58 5.14 -19.92
N SER A 132 6.64 6.08 -19.94
CA SER A 132 5.63 6.28 -18.90
C SER A 132 4.66 5.11 -18.83
N PHE A 133 4.21 4.60 -19.98
CA PHE A 133 3.39 3.39 -20.04
C PHE A 133 4.10 2.18 -19.41
N LYS A 134 5.38 1.97 -19.75
CA LYS A 134 6.19 0.86 -19.22
C LYS A 134 6.33 0.94 -17.70
N ILE A 135 6.57 2.13 -17.14
CA ILE A 135 6.68 2.32 -15.68
C ILE A 135 5.36 1.99 -14.97
N ARG A 136 4.23 2.54 -15.45
CA ARG A 136 2.91 2.26 -14.87
C ARG A 136 2.54 0.79 -14.96
N ARG A 137 2.85 0.16 -16.10
CA ARG A 137 2.65 -1.28 -16.32
C ARG A 137 3.46 -2.12 -15.32
N GLN A 138 4.74 -1.80 -15.12
CA GLN A 138 5.58 -2.51 -14.15
C GLN A 138 5.02 -2.40 -12.73
N ALA A 139 4.58 -1.21 -12.32
CA ALA A 139 3.94 -1.01 -11.02
C ALA A 139 2.66 -1.85 -10.87
N TYR A 140 1.82 -1.87 -11.90
CA TYR A 140 0.58 -2.66 -11.93
C TYR A 140 0.84 -4.17 -11.85
N GLU A 141 1.74 -4.69 -12.69
CA GLU A 141 2.11 -6.12 -12.69
C GLU A 141 2.73 -6.54 -11.36
N PHE A 142 3.55 -5.67 -10.77
CA PHE A 142 4.15 -5.91 -9.48
C PHE A 142 3.10 -6.02 -8.37
N ILE A 143 2.13 -5.09 -8.30
CA ILE A 143 1.01 -5.17 -7.35
C ILE A 143 0.21 -6.44 -7.57
N HIS A 144 -0.09 -6.81 -8.82
CA HIS A 144 -0.83 -8.04 -9.11
C HIS A 144 -0.11 -9.28 -8.60
N ARG A 145 1.23 -9.35 -8.73
CA ARG A 145 2.04 -10.43 -8.18
C ARG A 145 1.97 -10.46 -6.65
N ILE A 146 2.11 -9.31 -5.98
CA ILE A 146 1.98 -9.23 -4.51
C ILE A 146 0.61 -9.74 -4.07
N VAL A 147 -0.47 -9.27 -4.70
CA VAL A 147 -1.80 -9.70 -4.29
C VAL A 147 -1.96 -11.20 -4.53
N LEU A 148 -1.54 -11.73 -5.67
CA LEU A 148 -1.62 -13.16 -5.96
C LEU A 148 -0.84 -14.01 -4.94
N LEU A 149 0.36 -13.56 -4.55
CA LEU A 149 1.13 -14.21 -3.49
C LEU A 149 0.38 -14.17 -2.16
N PHE A 150 -0.22 -13.04 -1.81
CA PHE A 150 -0.99 -12.90 -0.58
C PHE A 150 -2.28 -13.74 -0.60
N VAL A 151 -3.00 -13.82 -1.73
CA VAL A 151 -4.17 -14.69 -1.89
C VAL A 151 -3.76 -16.14 -1.67
N SER A 152 -2.69 -16.56 -2.35
CA SER A 152 -2.16 -17.93 -2.25
C SER A 152 -1.77 -18.24 -0.82
N ASN A 153 -1.06 -17.32 -0.17
CA ASN A 153 -0.68 -17.42 1.24
C ASN A 153 -1.91 -17.50 2.17
N SER A 154 -2.94 -16.69 1.94
CA SER A 154 -4.17 -16.69 2.73
C SER A 154 -4.94 -18.01 2.56
N CYS A 155 -4.99 -18.57 1.35
CA CYS A 155 -5.60 -19.87 1.09
C CYS A 155 -4.83 -21.00 1.81
N LEU A 156 -3.51 -20.99 1.72
CA LEU A 156 -2.65 -21.95 2.43
C LEU A 156 -2.84 -21.87 3.95
N MET A 157 -3.03 -20.67 4.50
CA MET A 157 -3.23 -20.48 5.93
C MET A 157 -4.63 -20.81 6.43
N THR A 158 -5.64 -20.67 5.59
CA THR A 158 -7.02 -20.95 5.97
C THR A 158 -7.35 -22.44 5.90
N ALA A 159 -6.67 -23.22 5.05
CA ALA A 159 -6.91 -24.66 4.94
C ALA A 159 -6.69 -25.42 6.28
N PRO A 160 -5.59 -25.21 7.04
CA PRO A 160 -5.38 -25.85 8.34
C PRO A 160 -6.45 -25.50 9.38
N ILE A 161 -7.06 -24.31 9.33
CA ILE A 161 -8.10 -23.89 10.29
C ILE A 161 -9.32 -24.83 10.25
N PHE A 162 -9.60 -25.45 9.10
CA PHE A 162 -10.69 -26.40 8.97
C PHE A 162 -10.34 -27.79 9.51
N VAL A 163 -9.07 -28.17 9.49
CA VAL A 163 -8.60 -29.50 9.93
C VAL A 163 -8.22 -29.51 11.41
N ILE A 164 -7.59 -28.45 11.90
CA ILE A 164 -7.00 -28.39 13.24
C ILE A 164 -8.04 -27.85 14.25
N GLN A 165 -7.91 -28.27 15.51
CA GLN A 165 -8.63 -27.64 16.60
C GLN A 165 -8.10 -26.21 16.83
N PRO A 166 -8.99 -25.22 16.94
CA PRO A 166 -8.57 -23.84 17.11
C PRO A 166 -7.82 -23.64 18.43
N THR A 167 -6.89 -22.70 18.38
CA THR A 167 -6.09 -22.25 19.52
C THR A 167 -7.02 -21.57 20.54
N ALA A 168 -6.67 -21.59 21.82
CA ALA A 168 -7.47 -20.98 22.89
C ALA A 168 -8.01 -19.56 22.57
N PRO A 169 -7.20 -18.61 22.03
CA PRO A 169 -7.70 -17.28 21.66
C PRO A 169 -8.66 -17.26 20.44
N LEU A 170 -8.66 -18.31 19.61
CA LEU A 170 -9.57 -18.45 18.46
C LEU A 170 -10.79 -19.34 18.75
N GLN A 171 -10.89 -19.90 19.96
CA GLN A 171 -12.07 -20.63 20.42
C GLN A 171 -13.24 -19.68 20.71
N LEU A 172 -14.46 -20.22 20.64
CA LEU A 172 -15.65 -19.51 21.10
C LEU A 172 -15.54 -19.24 22.61
N PRO A 173 -15.91 -18.03 23.09
CA PRO A 173 -15.79 -17.67 24.50
C PRO A 173 -16.81 -18.37 25.41
N PHE A 174 -17.73 -19.17 24.84
CA PHE A 174 -18.77 -19.89 25.58
C PHE A 174 -18.91 -21.32 25.07
N THR A 175 -19.44 -22.19 25.94
CA THR A 175 -19.72 -23.60 25.66
C THR A 175 -21.21 -23.81 25.42
N LEU A 176 -21.53 -24.71 24.49
CA LEU A 176 -22.88 -25.17 24.23
C LEU A 176 -23.05 -26.61 24.75
N ASN A 177 -24.23 -26.93 25.28
CA ASN A 177 -24.51 -28.23 25.89
C ASN A 177 -24.37 -29.41 24.90
N ASN A 178 -24.51 -29.18 23.60
CA ASN A 178 -24.41 -30.21 22.57
C ASN A 178 -23.07 -30.11 21.82
N HIS A 179 -22.27 -31.18 21.84
CA HIS A 179 -20.97 -31.25 21.17
C HIS A 179 -21.01 -30.98 19.66
N VAL A 180 -22.03 -31.49 18.96
CA VAL A 180 -22.18 -31.27 17.51
C VAL A 180 -22.44 -29.79 17.23
N LEU A 181 -23.33 -29.18 18.02
CA LEU A 181 -23.65 -27.76 17.90
C LEU A 181 -22.42 -26.89 18.21
N GLN A 182 -21.63 -27.23 19.24
CA GLN A 182 -20.39 -26.55 19.56
C GLN A 182 -19.39 -26.60 18.40
N THR A 183 -19.21 -27.77 17.77
CA THR A 183 -18.27 -27.92 16.64
C THR A 183 -18.73 -27.11 15.43
N VAL A 184 -20.03 -27.15 15.10
CA VAL A 184 -20.59 -26.37 14.00
C VAL A 184 -20.45 -24.87 14.27
N ALA A 185 -20.84 -24.41 15.46
CA ALA A 185 -20.71 -23.01 15.85
C ALA A 185 -19.24 -22.53 15.80
N GLN A 186 -18.32 -23.35 16.28
CA GLN A 186 -16.89 -23.04 16.24
C GLN A 186 -16.36 -22.89 14.81
N LYS A 187 -16.77 -23.77 13.88
CA LYS A 187 -16.34 -23.70 12.47
C LYS A 187 -16.95 -22.49 11.76
N ILE A 188 -18.20 -22.13 12.07
CA ILE A 188 -18.83 -20.90 11.59
C ILE A 188 -18.08 -19.67 12.11
N TYR A 189 -17.73 -19.65 13.40
CA TYR A 189 -16.96 -18.56 14.00
C TYR A 189 -15.58 -18.41 13.35
N LEU A 190 -14.88 -19.50 13.09
CA LEU A 190 -13.60 -19.47 12.37
C LEU A 190 -13.75 -18.95 10.94
N LEU A 191 -14.82 -19.32 10.23
CA LEU A 191 -15.14 -18.76 8.91
C LEU A 191 -15.35 -17.24 8.99
N MET A 192 -16.00 -16.75 10.06
CA MET A 192 -16.16 -15.31 10.29
C MET A 192 -14.83 -14.61 10.59
N ILE A 193 -13.86 -15.25 11.24
CA ILE A 193 -12.53 -14.67 11.49
C ILE A 193 -11.74 -14.46 10.19
N ILE A 194 -11.95 -15.29 9.15
CA ILE A 194 -11.34 -15.10 7.83
C ILE A 194 -11.63 -13.69 7.29
N GLN A 195 -12.80 -13.14 7.62
CA GLN A 195 -13.18 -11.78 7.29
C GLN A 195 -12.19 -10.72 7.82
N ILE A 196 -11.71 -10.90 9.05
CA ILE A 196 -10.73 -10.01 9.70
C ILE A 196 -9.39 -10.09 8.96
N VAL A 197 -8.99 -11.30 8.53
CA VAL A 197 -7.77 -11.50 7.74
C VAL A 197 -7.87 -10.80 6.38
N ILE A 198 -9.04 -10.84 5.74
CA ILE A 198 -9.29 -10.12 4.49
C ILE A 198 -9.23 -8.60 4.70
N ASN A 199 -9.70 -8.09 5.85
CA ASN A 199 -9.55 -6.67 6.22
C ASN A 199 -8.10 -6.27 6.44
N LEU A 200 -7.31 -7.11 7.12
CA LEU A 200 -5.87 -6.90 7.27
C LEU A 200 -5.21 -6.76 5.90
N ALA A 201 -5.51 -7.68 4.98
CA ALA A 201 -5.02 -7.66 3.61
C ALA A 201 -5.42 -6.39 2.85
N THR A 202 -6.68 -5.98 2.97
CA THR A 202 -7.22 -4.79 2.32
C THR A 202 -6.49 -3.53 2.78
N ASN A 203 -6.30 -3.39 4.10
CA ASN A 203 -5.55 -2.28 4.68
C ASN A 203 -4.10 -2.26 4.19
N PHE A 204 -3.45 -3.42 4.13
CA PHE A 204 -2.11 -3.56 3.58
C PHE A 204 -2.04 -3.11 2.11
N PHE A 205 -2.94 -3.61 1.26
CA PHE A 205 -2.92 -3.30 -0.17
C PHE A 205 -3.15 -1.82 -0.44
N VAL A 206 -4.07 -1.15 0.27
CA VAL A 206 -4.30 0.29 0.02
C VAL A 206 -3.01 1.09 0.18
N ILE A 207 -2.23 0.81 1.23
CA ILE A 207 -0.98 1.51 1.51
C ILE A 207 0.09 1.16 0.47
N VAL A 208 0.30 -0.12 0.17
CA VAL A 208 1.30 -0.55 -0.85
C VAL A 208 0.98 0.04 -2.21
N MET A 209 -0.30 0.06 -2.62
CA MET A 209 -0.72 0.57 -3.91
C MET A 209 -0.53 2.09 -4.00
N ILE A 210 -0.83 2.82 -2.93
CA ILE A 210 -0.58 4.26 -2.83
C ILE A 210 0.93 4.56 -2.97
N LEU A 211 1.77 3.90 -2.17
CA LEU A 211 3.22 4.11 -2.20
C LEU A 211 3.81 3.77 -3.56
N THR A 212 3.43 2.62 -4.13
CA THR A 212 3.93 2.15 -5.43
C THR A 212 3.44 3.04 -6.57
N GLY A 213 2.18 3.48 -6.53
CA GLY A 213 1.59 4.37 -7.53
C GLY A 213 2.26 5.74 -7.53
N LEU A 214 2.42 6.36 -6.35
CA LEU A 214 3.14 7.63 -6.23
C LEU A 214 4.60 7.50 -6.66
N ALA A 215 5.30 6.43 -6.27
CA ALA A 215 6.68 6.22 -6.67
C ALA A 215 6.82 6.05 -8.20
N ALA A 216 5.82 5.45 -8.85
CA ALA A 216 5.76 5.36 -10.31
C ALA A 216 5.58 6.74 -10.95
N GLU A 217 4.65 7.57 -10.46
CA GLU A 217 4.45 8.92 -11.00
C GLU A 217 5.67 9.84 -10.75
N CYS A 218 6.36 9.72 -9.62
CA CYS A 218 7.63 10.43 -9.39
C CYS A 218 8.70 10.07 -10.44
N ARG A 219 8.81 8.78 -10.80
CA ARG A 219 9.75 8.30 -11.82
C ARG A 219 9.37 8.75 -13.23
N ILE A 220 8.07 8.84 -13.51
CA ILE A 220 7.59 9.37 -14.79
C ILE A 220 7.95 10.84 -14.91
N LEU A 221 7.73 11.61 -13.85
CA LEU A 221 8.12 13.00 -13.78
C LEU A 221 9.63 13.18 -13.92
N SER A 222 10.46 12.40 -13.21
CA SER A 222 11.92 12.51 -13.34
C SER A 222 12.40 12.20 -14.77
N ASN A 223 11.81 11.21 -15.43
CA ASN A 223 12.14 10.88 -16.81
C ASN A 223 11.69 11.97 -17.79
N ALA A 224 10.51 12.57 -17.56
CA ALA A 224 10.01 13.68 -18.36
C ALA A 224 10.96 14.88 -18.25
N VAL A 225 11.37 15.18 -17.03
CA VAL A 225 12.31 16.24 -16.65
C VAL A 225 13.65 16.06 -17.37
N GLU A 226 14.24 14.87 -17.31
CA GLU A 226 15.50 14.57 -18.02
C GLU A 226 15.41 14.80 -19.54
N LYS A 227 14.25 14.52 -20.15
CA LYS A 227 14.04 14.60 -21.61
C LYS A 227 13.50 15.94 -22.11
N ILE A 228 13.23 16.92 -21.25
CA ILE A 228 12.56 18.19 -21.64
C ILE A 228 13.26 18.86 -22.83
N PHE A 229 14.60 18.89 -22.83
CA PHE A 229 15.37 19.51 -23.92
C PHE A 229 15.23 18.74 -25.24
N GLU A 230 15.40 17.42 -25.22
CA GLU A 230 15.27 16.56 -26.41
C GLU A 230 13.85 16.65 -27.00
N ASP A 231 12.83 16.63 -26.15
CA ASP A 231 11.43 16.74 -26.54
C ASP A 231 11.13 18.12 -27.14
N SER A 232 11.68 19.19 -26.58
CA SER A 232 11.49 20.56 -27.09
C SER A 232 12.17 20.76 -28.47
N ILE A 233 13.36 20.17 -28.66
CA ILE A 233 14.08 20.22 -29.93
C ILE A 233 13.41 19.35 -31.00
N SER A 234 12.91 18.16 -30.64
CA SER A 234 12.22 17.28 -31.57
C SER A 234 10.88 17.88 -32.03
N GLU A 235 10.15 18.55 -31.14
CA GLU A 235 8.94 19.29 -31.50
C GLU A 235 9.23 20.40 -32.51
N LEU A 236 10.32 21.16 -32.32
CA LEU A 236 10.74 22.18 -33.28
C LEU A 236 11.03 21.60 -34.68
N LYS A 237 11.68 20.43 -34.75
CA LYS A 237 11.98 19.75 -36.03
C LYS A 237 10.72 19.26 -36.73
N ASN A 238 9.73 18.78 -35.98
CA ASN A 238 8.49 18.22 -36.54
C ASN A 238 7.49 19.30 -36.98
N THR A 239 7.55 20.51 -36.39
CA THR A 239 6.61 21.59 -36.72
C THR A 239 6.98 22.31 -38.03
N GLY A 240 8.21 22.13 -38.54
CA GLY A 240 8.67 22.67 -39.83
C GLY A 240 8.69 24.21 -39.90
N PRO A 241 9.35 24.81 -40.90
CA PRO A 241 9.31 26.25 -41.14
C PRO A 241 8.01 26.62 -41.88
N GLU A 242 6.84 26.31 -41.32
CA GLU A 242 5.58 26.69 -41.94
C GLU A 242 5.14 28.10 -41.50
N ASN A 243 5.42 29.07 -42.38
CA ASN A 243 4.72 30.36 -42.58
C ASN A 243 4.60 31.37 -41.42
N SER A 244 5.19 31.14 -40.24
CA SER A 244 5.14 32.13 -39.15
C SER A 244 6.40 33.01 -39.12
N SER A 245 6.22 34.33 -39.00
CA SER A 245 7.25 35.37 -38.80
C SER A 245 8.03 35.27 -37.47
N ILE A 246 7.95 34.12 -36.79
CA ILE A 246 8.50 33.86 -35.45
C ILE A 246 9.86 33.18 -35.63
N THR A 247 10.89 33.65 -34.92
CA THR A 247 12.23 33.05 -34.99
C THR A 247 12.24 31.64 -34.40
N SER A 248 13.09 30.75 -34.91
CA SER A 248 13.24 29.37 -34.41
C SER A 248 13.48 29.31 -32.90
N ASP A 249 14.18 30.29 -32.37
CA ASP A 249 14.52 30.41 -30.95
C ASP A 249 13.28 30.73 -30.10
N GLU A 250 12.39 31.58 -30.61
CA GLU A 250 11.14 31.91 -29.89
C GLU A 250 10.20 30.69 -29.84
N GLN A 251 10.13 29.90 -30.91
CA GLN A 251 9.40 28.64 -30.92
C GLN A 251 9.98 27.63 -29.93
N PHE A 252 11.31 27.51 -29.87
CA PHE A 252 12.01 26.68 -28.88
C PHE A 252 11.67 27.10 -27.45
N TRP A 253 11.83 28.38 -27.11
CA TRP A 253 11.54 28.89 -25.76
C TRP A 253 10.08 28.68 -25.37
N LYS A 254 9.15 28.84 -26.31
CA LYS A 254 7.73 28.60 -26.08
C LYS A 254 7.44 27.11 -25.82
N ALA A 255 7.98 26.21 -26.63
CA ALA A 255 7.83 24.77 -26.45
C ALA A 255 8.45 24.30 -25.13
N PHE A 256 9.69 24.70 -24.86
CA PHE A 256 10.42 24.39 -23.63
C PHE A 256 9.67 24.88 -22.39
N ASN A 257 9.29 26.17 -22.35
CA ASN A 257 8.61 26.74 -21.18
C ASN A 257 7.23 26.09 -20.96
N ARG A 258 6.53 25.68 -22.02
CA ARG A 258 5.27 24.92 -21.90
C ARG A 258 5.52 23.56 -21.23
N ARG A 259 6.45 22.75 -21.75
CA ARG A 259 6.81 21.43 -21.19
C ARG A 259 7.33 21.52 -19.76
N PHE A 260 8.15 22.53 -19.49
CA PHE A 260 8.66 22.79 -18.15
C PHE A 260 7.54 23.15 -17.17
N ASN A 261 6.57 23.98 -17.58
CA ASN A 261 5.40 24.30 -16.76
C ASN A 261 4.51 23.08 -16.51
N GLU A 262 4.37 22.17 -17.48
CA GLU A 262 3.66 20.90 -17.29
C GLU A 262 4.35 20.06 -16.20
N CYS A 263 5.67 19.89 -16.30
CA CYS A 263 6.45 19.15 -15.29
C CYS A 263 6.37 19.79 -13.89
N LEU A 264 6.45 21.11 -13.79
CA LEU A 264 6.31 21.82 -12.51
C LEU A 264 4.91 21.68 -11.92
N THR A 265 3.88 21.71 -12.76
CA THR A 265 2.49 21.53 -12.33
C THR A 265 2.31 20.14 -11.74
N GLU A 266 2.84 19.11 -12.40
CA GLU A 266 2.80 17.75 -11.88
C GLU A 266 3.66 17.55 -10.62
N HIS A 267 4.85 18.16 -10.56
CA HIS A 267 5.67 18.15 -9.34
C HIS A 267 4.90 18.70 -8.14
N ARG A 268 4.20 19.83 -8.33
CA ARG A 268 3.36 20.44 -7.31
C ARG A 268 2.20 19.52 -6.90
N ILE A 269 1.52 18.89 -7.87
CA ILE A 269 0.41 17.97 -7.59
C ILE A 269 0.90 16.76 -6.77
N ILE A 270 2.03 16.17 -7.16
CA ILE A 270 2.64 15.05 -6.44
C ILE A 270 3.02 15.47 -5.02
N LEU A 271 3.66 16.63 -4.85
CA LEU A 271 4.04 17.14 -3.53
C LEU A 271 2.82 17.40 -2.63
N GLN A 272 1.74 17.92 -3.19
CA GLN A 272 0.48 18.11 -2.47
C GLN A 272 -0.07 16.75 -1.99
N HIS A 273 -0.13 15.75 -2.88
CA HIS A 273 -0.58 14.42 -2.51
C HIS A 273 0.33 13.73 -1.48
N LEU A 274 1.65 13.92 -1.55
CA LEU A 274 2.58 13.41 -0.54
C LEU A 274 2.36 14.05 0.83
N THR A 275 1.99 15.34 0.85
CA THR A 275 1.68 16.07 2.08
C THR A 275 0.34 15.61 2.67
N ASP A 276 -0.69 15.50 1.83
CA ASP A 276 -2.04 15.09 2.23
C ASP A 276 -2.08 13.66 2.77
N ILE A 277 -1.27 12.75 2.20
CA ILE A 277 -1.25 11.34 2.60
C ILE A 277 -0.35 11.05 3.81
N ARG A 278 0.46 12.03 4.23
CA ARG A 278 1.43 11.86 5.32
C ARG A 278 0.77 11.36 6.60
N PRO A 279 -0.31 11.97 7.15
CA PRO A 279 -0.92 11.52 8.41
C PRO A 279 -1.38 10.05 8.37
N LEU A 280 -1.88 9.59 7.22
CA LEU A 280 -2.27 8.20 7.00
C LEU A 280 -1.06 7.25 7.09
N LEU A 281 0.02 7.59 6.39
CA LEU A 281 1.24 6.78 6.33
C LEU A 281 1.92 6.74 7.70
N GLU A 282 2.11 7.90 8.34
CA GLU A 282 2.78 7.99 9.63
C GLU A 282 2.04 7.20 10.73
N GLY A 283 0.72 7.35 10.82
CA GLY A 283 -0.09 6.56 11.75
C GLY A 283 0.01 5.05 11.48
N THR A 284 -0.03 4.66 10.20
CA THR A 284 0.11 3.25 9.80
C THR A 284 1.50 2.70 10.11
N PHE A 285 2.55 3.47 9.90
CA PHE A 285 3.94 3.04 10.13
C PHE A 285 4.24 2.82 11.60
N ILE A 286 3.80 3.72 12.49
CA ILE A 286 3.95 3.56 13.94
C ILE A 286 3.34 2.23 14.40
N ILE A 287 2.05 2.02 14.10
CA ILE A 287 1.36 0.83 14.59
C ILE A 287 1.99 -0.44 14.02
N THR A 288 2.43 -0.42 12.76
CA THR A 288 3.08 -1.57 12.12
C THR A 288 4.41 -1.90 12.77
N TYR A 289 5.23 -0.89 13.05
CA TYR A 289 6.53 -1.09 13.66
C TYR A 289 6.43 -1.72 15.06
N TYR A 290 5.62 -1.13 15.93
CA TYR A 290 5.48 -1.61 17.31
C TYR A 290 4.80 -2.98 17.38
N THR A 291 3.79 -3.22 16.54
CA THR A 291 3.14 -4.54 16.49
C THR A 291 4.06 -5.59 15.89
N ALA A 292 4.87 -5.28 14.87
CA ALA A 292 5.88 -6.22 14.36
C ALA A 292 6.91 -6.56 15.45
N THR A 293 7.42 -5.55 16.18
CA THR A 293 8.35 -5.76 17.29
C THR A 293 7.77 -6.68 18.37
N LEU A 294 6.54 -6.39 18.80
CA LEU A 294 5.82 -7.20 19.80
C LEU A 294 5.58 -8.62 19.31
N ASN A 295 5.21 -8.79 18.03
CA ASN A 295 4.97 -10.10 17.45
C ASN A 295 6.25 -10.93 17.33
N ILE A 296 7.37 -10.32 16.96
CA ILE A 296 8.66 -11.01 16.94
C ILE A 296 9.07 -11.45 18.35
N ALA A 297 8.90 -10.58 19.36
CA ALA A 297 9.18 -10.92 20.76
C ALA A 297 8.32 -12.07 21.27
N ALA A 298 7.00 -11.97 21.12
CA ALA A 298 6.08 -13.02 21.55
C ALA A 298 6.26 -14.33 20.76
N GLY A 299 6.58 -14.23 19.46
CA GLY A 299 6.77 -15.38 18.59
C GLY A 299 8.07 -16.13 18.87
N ALA A 300 9.16 -15.38 19.14
CA ALA A 300 10.43 -15.93 19.58
C ALA A 300 10.30 -16.66 20.91
N PHE A 301 9.65 -16.03 21.90
CA PHE A 301 9.40 -16.64 23.20
C PHE A 301 8.60 -17.93 23.05
N PHE A 302 7.50 -17.88 22.30
CA PHE A 302 6.62 -19.03 22.08
C PHE A 302 7.37 -20.19 21.40
N LEU A 303 8.17 -19.90 20.37
CA LEU A 303 8.98 -20.90 19.68
C LEU A 303 9.96 -21.59 20.63
N ILE A 304 10.69 -20.82 21.44
CA ILE A 304 11.72 -21.36 22.34
C ILE A 304 11.10 -22.25 23.43
N SER A 305 9.95 -21.87 23.99
CA SER A 305 9.26 -22.68 25.01
C SER A 305 8.72 -24.02 24.48
N ASN A 306 8.47 -24.15 23.17
CA ASN A 306 7.78 -25.30 22.57
C ASN A 306 8.62 -26.08 21.54
N LEU A 307 9.94 -25.90 21.54
CA LEU A 307 10.86 -26.54 20.57
C LEU A 307 10.79 -28.07 20.54
N ASP A 308 10.45 -28.71 21.65
CA ASP A 308 10.51 -30.18 21.77
C ASP A 308 9.33 -30.89 21.09
N ASN A 309 8.25 -30.17 20.74
CA ASN A 309 7.06 -30.72 20.11
C ASN A 309 6.61 -29.87 18.91
N ILE A 310 7.27 -30.06 17.76
CA ILE A 310 6.91 -29.38 16.51
C ILE A 310 5.52 -29.82 16.05
N ASN A 311 4.52 -28.99 16.35
CA ASN A 311 3.14 -29.17 15.94
C ASN A 311 2.75 -28.13 14.87
N LEU A 312 1.68 -28.42 14.13
CA LEU A 312 1.11 -27.47 13.14
C LEU A 312 0.72 -26.10 13.75
N TYR A 313 0.51 -26.05 15.06
CA TYR A 313 0.26 -24.81 15.80
C TYR A 313 1.48 -23.87 15.83
N ILE A 314 2.69 -24.42 16.04
CA ILE A 314 3.94 -23.64 16.00
C ILE A 314 4.14 -23.08 14.60
N TYR A 315 3.88 -23.90 13.57
CA TYR A 315 3.92 -23.44 12.19
C TYR A 315 3.00 -22.22 11.96
N GLN A 316 1.78 -22.23 12.50
CA GLN A 316 0.85 -21.10 12.34
C GLN A 316 1.34 -19.81 13.02
N ILE A 317 1.91 -19.90 14.22
CA ILE A 317 2.47 -18.73 14.94
C ILE A 317 3.72 -18.19 14.25
N CYS A 318 4.63 -19.06 13.83
CA CYS A 318 5.82 -18.66 13.08
C CYS A 318 5.42 -17.98 11.77
N HIS A 319 4.47 -18.56 11.03
CA HIS A 319 3.95 -17.96 9.81
C HIS A 319 3.36 -16.58 10.05
N TYR A 320 2.50 -16.44 11.06
CA TYR A 320 1.90 -15.16 11.41
C TYR A 320 2.96 -14.09 11.73
N THR A 321 3.97 -14.47 12.51
CA THR A 321 5.12 -13.60 12.85
C THR A 321 5.88 -13.18 11.59
N ILE A 322 6.18 -14.13 10.69
CA ILE A 322 6.86 -13.87 9.42
C ILE A 322 6.04 -12.91 8.54
N VAL A 323 4.73 -13.10 8.43
CA VAL A 323 3.86 -12.24 7.61
C VAL A 323 3.86 -10.80 8.11
N LEU A 324 3.75 -10.58 9.42
CA LEU A 324 3.77 -9.22 9.98
C LEU A 324 5.15 -8.56 9.87
N THR A 325 6.22 -9.32 10.06
CA THR A 325 7.59 -8.81 9.83
C THR A 325 7.82 -8.47 8.37
N LEU A 326 7.35 -9.32 7.45
CA LEU A 326 7.39 -9.07 6.00
C LEU A 326 6.57 -7.83 5.63
N GLU A 327 5.41 -7.64 6.25
CA GLU A 327 4.60 -6.43 6.05
C GLU A 327 5.37 -5.17 6.46
N CYS A 328 6.03 -5.19 7.61
CA CYS A 328 6.88 -4.09 8.07
C CYS A 328 8.01 -3.81 7.06
N PHE A 329 8.71 -4.85 6.60
CA PHE A 329 9.73 -4.76 5.55
C PHE A 329 9.20 -4.16 4.25
N VAL A 330 8.02 -4.62 3.80
CA VAL A 330 7.40 -4.14 2.57
C VAL A 330 7.11 -2.64 2.68
N PHE A 331 6.55 -2.18 3.79
CA PHE A 331 6.28 -0.76 3.97
C PHE A 331 7.55 0.08 4.04
N THR A 332 8.60 -0.35 4.76
CA THR A 332 9.86 0.40 4.80
C THR A 332 10.52 0.43 3.42
N TYR A 333 10.53 -0.69 2.70
CA TYR A 333 11.05 -0.77 1.33
C TYR A 333 10.32 0.17 0.36
N PHE A 334 8.98 0.19 0.35
CA PHE A 334 8.22 1.08 -0.54
C PHE A 334 8.33 2.54 -0.15
N THR A 335 8.42 2.83 1.14
CA THR A 335 8.63 4.20 1.63
C THR A 335 10.00 4.70 1.19
N THR A 336 11.08 3.93 1.40
CA THR A 336 12.42 4.28 0.92
C THR A 336 12.42 4.47 -0.60
N ARG A 337 11.77 3.58 -1.37
CA ARG A 337 11.67 3.74 -2.82
C ARG A 337 10.92 4.99 -3.26
N LEU A 338 9.87 5.38 -2.55
CA LEU A 338 9.12 6.59 -2.82
C LEU A 338 10.00 7.83 -2.57
N VAL A 339 10.71 7.86 -1.44
CA VAL A 339 11.64 8.95 -1.08
C VAL A 339 12.74 9.07 -2.13
N SER A 340 13.40 7.97 -2.50
CA SER A 340 14.43 7.98 -3.53
C SER A 340 13.88 8.39 -4.90
N ALA A 341 12.68 7.95 -5.27
CA ALA A 341 12.04 8.36 -6.52
C ALA A 341 11.72 9.86 -6.55
N TYR A 342 11.34 10.44 -5.41
CA TYR A 342 11.10 11.87 -5.28
C TYR A 342 12.40 12.68 -5.39
N GLN A 343 13.44 12.30 -4.63
CA GLN A 343 14.76 12.94 -4.70
C GLN A 343 15.36 12.92 -6.11
N TYR A 344 15.09 11.84 -6.85
CA TYR A 344 15.55 11.70 -8.22
C TYR A 344 14.95 12.75 -9.17
N ILE A 345 13.80 13.36 -8.86
CA ILE A 345 13.25 14.48 -9.63
C ILE A 345 14.20 15.69 -9.58
N GLY A 346 14.67 16.05 -8.37
CA GLY A 346 15.65 17.12 -8.19
C GLY A 346 16.98 16.81 -8.86
N LEU A 347 17.43 15.55 -8.77
CA LEU A 347 18.65 15.10 -9.43
C LEU A 347 18.55 15.13 -10.95
N SER A 348 17.43 14.69 -11.53
CA SER A 348 17.18 14.76 -12.98
C SER A 348 17.16 16.21 -13.46
N ALA A 349 16.56 17.12 -12.69
CA ALA A 349 16.58 18.55 -13.01
C ALA A 349 18.00 19.14 -12.96
N TYR A 350 18.83 18.70 -12.00
CA TYR A 350 20.22 19.12 -11.89
C TYR A 350 21.10 18.57 -13.03
N LYS A 351 20.89 17.31 -13.41
CA LYS A 351 21.65 16.60 -14.45
C LYS A 351 21.32 17.02 -15.88
N MET A 352 20.27 17.80 -16.09
CA MET A 352 20.00 18.33 -17.42
C MET A 352 21.21 19.14 -17.93
N ASP A 353 21.49 19.07 -19.23
CA ASP A 353 22.50 19.90 -19.89
C ASP A 353 22.06 21.38 -20.04
N TRP A 354 21.35 21.89 -19.05
CA TRP A 354 20.85 23.26 -19.02
C TRP A 354 21.96 24.33 -19.16
N PRO A 355 23.21 24.15 -18.68
CA PRO A 355 24.26 25.15 -18.89
C PRO A 355 24.66 25.29 -20.36
N ASP A 356 24.68 24.18 -21.11
CA ASP A 356 25.12 24.15 -22.50
C ASP A 356 23.97 24.49 -23.47
N GLN A 357 22.74 24.07 -23.12
CA GLN A 357 21.54 24.26 -23.92
C GLN A 357 20.89 25.63 -23.72
N LEU A 358 20.92 26.20 -22.50
CA LEU A 358 20.35 27.52 -22.21
C LEU A 358 21.42 28.60 -22.40
N LYS A 359 21.68 29.00 -23.65
CA LYS A 359 22.58 30.12 -23.93
C LYS A 359 21.88 31.46 -23.69
N TYR A 360 22.54 32.36 -22.98
CA TYR A 360 22.04 33.71 -22.78
C TYR A 360 21.96 34.46 -24.11
N SER A 361 20.80 35.03 -24.40
CA SER A 361 20.57 35.96 -25.51
C SER A 361 19.86 37.19 -24.99
N GLN A 362 20.30 38.38 -25.40
CA GLN A 362 19.68 39.66 -24.99
C GLN A 362 18.19 39.71 -25.37
N LEU A 363 17.79 39.09 -26.47
CA LEU A 363 16.40 39.05 -26.93
C LEU A 363 15.48 38.23 -26.00
N PHE A 364 16.04 37.28 -25.25
CA PHE A 364 15.29 36.34 -24.41
C PHE A 364 15.70 36.39 -22.93
N GLU A 365 16.30 37.50 -22.48
CA GLU A 365 16.81 37.69 -21.11
C GLU A 365 15.77 37.34 -20.03
N HIS A 366 14.54 37.84 -20.18
CA HIS A 366 13.46 37.61 -19.23
C HIS A 366 13.07 36.13 -19.15
N GLN A 367 13.02 35.44 -20.29
CA GLN A 367 12.64 34.03 -20.37
C GLN A 367 13.72 33.13 -19.78
N TYR A 368 14.99 33.42 -20.09
CA TYR A 368 16.14 32.75 -19.50
C TYR A 368 16.13 32.86 -17.97
N ARG A 369 15.96 34.08 -17.43
CA ARG A 369 15.88 34.29 -15.97
C ARG A 369 14.71 33.54 -15.34
N ALA A 370 13.54 33.56 -15.97
CA ALA A 370 12.37 32.85 -15.48
C ALA A 370 12.57 31.33 -15.46
N VAL A 371 13.10 30.74 -16.54
CA VAL A 371 13.40 29.31 -16.61
C VAL A 371 14.43 28.92 -15.56
N ARG A 372 15.53 29.67 -15.44
CA ARG A 372 16.57 29.41 -14.43
C ARG A 372 16.00 29.44 -13.01
N ALA A 373 15.17 30.43 -12.69
CA ALA A 373 14.53 30.52 -11.37
C ALA A 373 13.64 29.31 -11.08
N LYS A 374 12.85 28.87 -12.07
CA LYS A 374 11.99 27.68 -11.91
C LYS A 374 12.80 26.39 -11.80
N LEU A 375 13.90 26.25 -12.56
CA LEU A 375 14.81 25.10 -12.47
C LEU A 375 15.46 25.02 -11.09
N LEU A 376 15.97 26.14 -10.58
CA LEU A 376 16.51 26.21 -9.23
C LEU A 376 15.46 25.82 -8.19
N LEU A 377 14.23 26.33 -8.31
CA LEU A 377 13.13 25.93 -7.41
C LEU A 377 12.87 24.42 -7.47
N MET A 378 12.82 23.84 -8.67
CA MET A 378 12.60 22.41 -8.84
C MET A 378 13.73 21.57 -8.24
N ILE A 379 14.99 22.00 -8.42
CA ILE A 379 16.16 21.35 -7.81
C ILE A 379 16.09 21.46 -6.29
N THR A 380 15.83 22.66 -5.75
CA THR A 380 15.78 22.89 -4.30
C THR A 380 14.66 22.08 -3.66
N VAL A 381 13.44 22.15 -4.19
CA VAL A 381 12.26 21.47 -3.62
C VAL A 381 12.28 19.96 -3.91
N GLY A 382 12.78 19.55 -5.08
CA GLY A 382 12.91 18.14 -5.46
C GLY A 382 14.02 17.42 -4.71
N SER A 383 15.04 18.14 -4.22
CA SER A 383 16.13 17.57 -3.42
C SER A 383 15.87 17.59 -1.92
N GLN A 384 14.77 18.20 -1.46
CA GLN A 384 14.38 18.12 -0.06
C GLN A 384 13.92 16.72 0.31
N ASP A 385 14.38 16.23 1.46
CA ASP A 385 13.95 14.94 1.98
C ASP A 385 12.47 14.99 2.35
N VAL A 386 11.63 14.30 1.57
CA VAL A 386 10.26 14.00 1.99
C VAL A 386 10.34 12.92 3.07
N ARG A 387 10.50 13.37 4.32
CA ARG A 387 10.61 12.46 5.47
C ARG A 387 9.22 12.00 5.88
N PHE A 388 9.03 10.69 5.87
CA PHE A 388 7.88 10.05 6.50
C PHE A 388 8.32 9.61 7.89
N SER A 389 7.84 10.33 8.90
CA SER A 389 8.17 10.00 10.28
C SER A 389 7.16 9.01 10.84
N ALA A 390 7.59 8.06 11.65
CA ALA A 390 6.68 7.29 12.47
C ALA A 390 6.22 8.19 13.65
N GLY A 391 5.27 9.10 13.38
CA GLY A 391 4.69 10.01 14.38
C GLY A 391 5.68 10.99 14.99
N GLY A 392 6.66 11.44 14.21
CA GLY A 392 7.71 12.35 14.67
C GLY A 392 8.86 11.70 15.45
N TYR A 393 8.80 10.40 15.76
CA TYR A 393 9.83 9.74 16.59
C TYR A 393 11.07 9.31 15.80
N PHE A 394 10.88 8.70 14.63
CA PHE A 394 11.97 8.22 13.78
C PHE A 394 11.55 8.18 12.31
N GLU A 395 12.51 8.14 11.40
CA GLU A 395 12.24 8.02 9.96
C GLU A 395 11.94 6.56 9.61
N PHE A 396 10.83 6.33 8.91
CA PHE A 396 10.40 4.97 8.57
C PHE A 396 11.12 4.46 7.31
N THR A 397 12.36 4.00 7.50
CA THR A 397 13.27 3.58 6.42
C THR A 397 13.66 2.11 6.52
N LEU A 398 14.25 1.59 5.43
CA LEU A 398 14.81 0.23 5.42
C LEU A 398 15.91 0.04 6.48
N GLU A 399 16.68 1.08 6.80
CA GLU A 399 17.70 1.04 7.85
C GLU A 399 17.08 0.74 9.22
N LYS A 400 15.92 1.35 9.53
CA LYS A 400 15.20 1.07 10.77
C LYS A 400 14.63 -0.34 10.84
N PHE A 401 14.28 -0.93 9.70
CA PHE A 401 13.92 -2.35 9.66
C PHE A 401 15.14 -3.24 9.95
N THR A 402 16.32 -2.91 9.43
CA THR A 402 17.57 -3.63 9.75
C THR A 402 17.89 -3.55 11.24
N ASP A 403 17.76 -2.36 11.86
CA ASP A 403 17.90 -2.18 13.31
C ASP A 403 16.94 -3.10 14.07
N LEU A 404 15.67 -3.15 13.68
CA LEU A 404 14.66 -4.03 14.28
C LEU A 404 15.04 -5.51 14.16
N MET A 405 15.54 -5.95 13.00
CA MET A 405 15.98 -7.33 12.79
C MET A 405 17.21 -7.68 13.63
N ASN A 406 18.16 -6.76 13.78
CA ASN A 406 19.33 -6.95 14.63
C ASN A 406 18.93 -7.08 16.10
N ILE A 407 18.05 -6.20 16.60
CA ILE A 407 17.51 -6.28 17.96
C ILE A 407 16.76 -7.59 18.17
N SER A 408 15.94 -7.98 17.19
CA SER A 408 15.18 -9.23 17.23
C SER A 408 16.09 -10.46 17.30
N TYR A 409 17.16 -10.48 16.50
CA TYR A 409 18.15 -11.54 16.50
C TYR A 409 18.88 -11.63 17.85
N SER A 410 19.36 -10.50 18.38
CA SER A 410 20.02 -10.46 19.70
C SER A 410 19.09 -10.96 20.80
N MET A 411 17.81 -10.58 20.78
CA MET A 411 16.81 -11.05 21.74
C MET A 411 16.56 -12.56 21.59
N ILE A 412 16.43 -13.09 20.37
CA ILE A 412 16.26 -14.53 20.14
C ILE A 412 17.49 -15.30 20.66
N MET A 413 18.70 -14.84 20.35
CA MET A 413 19.94 -15.47 20.83
C MET A 413 20.04 -15.44 22.36
N PHE A 414 19.70 -14.32 22.99
CA PHE A 414 19.67 -14.22 24.44
C PHE A 414 18.66 -15.18 25.07
N LEU A 415 17.44 -15.24 24.52
CA LEU A 415 16.42 -16.20 24.98
C LEU A 415 16.86 -17.65 24.76
N TRP A 416 17.63 -17.93 23.71
CA TRP A 416 18.19 -19.24 23.43
C TRP A 416 19.24 -19.64 24.46
N GLU A 417 20.12 -18.72 24.87
CA GLU A 417 21.14 -18.97 25.89
C GLU A 417 20.55 -19.11 27.31
N MET A 418 19.41 -18.49 27.60
CA MET A 418 18.72 -18.61 28.89
C MET A 418 17.88 -19.89 29.04
N ARG A 419 17.68 -20.65 27.96
CA ARG A 419 16.99 -21.94 28.01
C ARG A 419 17.92 -23.02 28.55
#